data_AF-A0A965L254-F1
#
_entry.id   AF-A0A965L254-F1
#
_cell.length_a   1.000
_cell.length_b   1.000
_cell.length_c   1.000
_cell.angle_alpha   90.00
_cell.angle_beta   90.00
_cell.angle_gamma   90.00
#
_symmetry.space_group_name_H-M   'P 1'
#
loop_
_entity.id
_entity.type
_entity.pdbx_description
1 polymer ?
#
loop_
_entity_poly.entity_id
_entity_poly.type
_entity_poly.pdbx_seq_one_letter_code
_entity_poly.pdbx_strand_id
1 'polypeptide(L)' 'ELLIIIECKAPHIKINEVSFQQISQYQQKNVAKYLALTNGLENHIFEINSTENQTNKINQFPAYL' A
#
# COMPACT_ATOMS: atom_id res chain seq x y z
N GLU A 1 3.59 14.39 -8.34
CA GLU A 1 3.32 13.90 -6.97
C GLU A 1 3.17 12.39 -7.02
N LEU A 2 3.70 11.66 -6.03
CA LEU A 2 3.59 10.20 -6.02
C LEU A 2 2.21 9.80 -5.53
N LEU A 3 1.39 9.19 -6.38
CA LEU A 3 0.01 8.84 -6.02
C LEU A 3 -0.07 7.49 -5.32
N ILE A 4 0.59 6.47 -5.87
CA ILE A 4 0.48 5.08 -5.41
C ILE A 4 1.85 4.39 -5.43
N ILE A 5 2.14 3.61 -4.41
CA ILE A 5 3.21 2.58 -4.41
C ILE A 5 2.54 1.21 -4.30
N ILE A 6 2.95 0.27 -5.14
CA ILE A 6 2.45 -1.10 -5.12
C ILE A 6 3.62 -2.07 -4.97
N GLU A 7 3.56 -2.91 -3.94
CA GLU A 7 4.47 -4.05 -3.75
C GLU A 7 3.78 -5.33 -4.24
N CYS A 8 4.30 -5.92 -5.30
CA CYS A 8 3.78 -7.15 -5.90
C CYS A 8 4.64 -8.36 -5.53
N LYS A 9 4.00 -9.46 -5.14
CA LYS A 9 4.63 -10.76 -4.88
C LYS A 9 4.10 -11.84 -5.81
N ALA A 10 4.81 -12.96 -5.90
CA ALA A 10 4.30 -14.14 -6.60
C ALA A 10 3.08 -14.74 -5.85
N PRO A 11 2.12 -15.38 -6.54
CA PRO A 11 0.86 -15.84 -5.93
C PRO A 11 0.98 -16.79 -4.74
N HIS A 12 2.04 -17.59 -4.71
CA HIS A 12 2.29 -18.54 -3.62
C HIS A 12 2.95 -17.91 -2.38
N ILE A 13 3.36 -16.63 -2.47
CA ILE A 13 3.99 -15.91 -1.36
C ILE A 13 2.90 -15.25 -0.52
N LYS A 14 2.82 -15.65 0.75
CA LYS A 14 1.88 -15.05 1.72
C LYS A 14 2.28 -13.61 2.04
N ILE A 15 1.32 -12.69 2.03
CA ILE A 15 1.53 -11.33 2.49
C ILE A 15 1.60 -11.35 4.03
N ASN A 16 2.70 -10.83 4.58
CA ASN A 16 2.99 -10.86 6.01
C ASN A 16 3.65 -9.55 6.45
N GLU A 17 3.95 -9.43 7.74
CA GLU A 17 4.60 -8.24 8.33
C GLU A 17 5.92 -7.87 7.64
N VAL A 18 6.68 -8.84 7.11
CA VAL A 18 7.91 -8.56 6.36
C VAL A 18 7.61 -7.81 5.06
N SER A 19 6.54 -8.20 4.36
CA SER A 19 6.10 -7.49 3.14
C SER A 19 5.66 -6.05 3.47
N PHE A 20 5.01 -5.87 4.62
CA PHE A 20 4.64 -4.54 5.14
C PHE A 20 5.85 -3.66 5.48
N GLN A 21 6.87 -4.23 6.11
CA GLN A 21 8.12 -3.53 6.43
C GLN A 21 8.83 -3.07 5.15
N GLN A 22 8.79 -3.86 4.07
CA GLN A 22 9.39 -3.50 2.78
C GLN A 22 8.73 -2.27 2.17
N ILE A 23 7.40 -2.23 2.06
CA ILE A 23 6.70 -1.07 1.47
C ILE A 23 6.80 0.19 2.33
N SER A 24 6.83 0.04 3.66
CA SER A 24 6.97 1.15 4.60
C SER A 24 8.29 1.92 4.43
N GLN A 25 9.36 1.24 4.04
CA GLN A 25 10.66 1.88 3.76
C GLN A 25 10.62 2.79 2.54
N TYR A 26 9.83 2.44 1.51
CA TYR A 26 9.64 3.29 0.34
C TYR A 26 8.78 4.51 0.66
N GLN A 27 7.74 4.35 1.48
CA GLN A 27 6.85 5.44 1.92
C GLN A 27 7.58 6.54 2.70
N GLN A 28 8.53 6.17 3.56
CA GLN A 28 9.32 7.15 4.33
C GLN A 28 10.13 8.10 3.45
N LYS A 29 10.54 7.63 2.26
CA LYS A 29 11.35 8.42 1.32
C LYS A 29 10.49 9.17 0.31
N ASN A 30 9.37 8.60 -0.10
CA ASN A 30 8.43 9.20 -1.01
C ASN A 30 7.01 9.00 -0.47
N VAL A 31 6.37 10.08 -0.02
CA VAL A 31 5.04 10.02 0.60
C VAL A 31 3.99 9.84 -0.49
N ALA A 32 3.56 8.60 -0.73
CA ALA A 32 2.45 8.31 -1.61
C ALA A 32 1.10 8.44 -0.88
N LYS A 33 0.05 8.82 -1.62
CA LYS A 33 -1.33 8.84 -1.10
C LYS A 33 -1.86 7.43 -0.83
N TYR A 34 -1.46 6.46 -1.64
CA TYR A 34 -1.87 5.07 -1.48
C TYR A 34 -0.68 4.10 -1.45
N LEU A 35 -0.79 3.09 -0.60
CA LEU A 35 0.09 1.93 -0.57
C LEU A 35 -0.74 0.68 -0.83
N ALA A 36 -0.22 -0.24 -1.63
CA ALA A 36 -0.85 -1.53 -1.83
C ALA A 36 0.16 -2.67 -1.80
N LEU A 37 -0.24 -3.79 -1.19
CA LEU A 37 0.47 -5.06 -1.28
C LEU A 37 -0.45 -6.08 -1.93
N THR A 38 0.08 -6.83 -2.90
CA THR A 38 -0.68 -7.87 -3.58
C THR A 38 0.19 -9.05 -3.97
N ASN A 39 -0.39 -10.24 -3.95
CA ASN A 39 0.14 -11.43 -4.61
C ASN A 39 -0.80 -11.93 -5.73
N GLY A 40 -1.80 -11.13 -6.11
CA GLY A 40 -2.85 -11.50 -7.07
C GLY A 40 -4.00 -12.33 -6.49
N LEU A 41 -3.88 -12.87 -5.28
CA LEU A 41 -4.95 -13.60 -4.57
C LEU A 41 -5.45 -12.82 -3.35
N GLU A 42 -4.53 -12.18 -2.64
CA GLU A 42 -4.74 -11.37 -1.46
C GLU A 42 -4.25 -9.95 -1.75
N ASN A 43 -5.06 -8.96 -1.37
CA ASN A 43 -4.77 -7.54 -1.58
C ASN A 43 -4.94 -6.79 -0.25
N HIS A 44 -3.98 -5.92 0.06
CA HIS A 44 -4.09 -4.97 1.17
C HIS A 44 -3.81 -3.58 0.65
N ILE A 45 -4.78 -2.67 0.79
CA ILE A 45 -4.68 -1.30 0.32
C ILE A 45 -4.78 -0.37 1.52
N PHE A 46 -3.94 0.66 1.53
CA PHE A 46 -3.88 1.69 2.56
C PHE A 46 -3.93 3.06 1.92
N GLU A 47 -4.78 3.92 2.45
CA GLU A 47 -4.76 5.34 2.20
C GLU A 47 -3.96 6.05 3.30
N ILE A 48 -3.06 6.93 2.88
CA ILE A 48 -2.22 7.72 3.76
C ILE A 48 -2.77 9.14 3.77
N ASN A 49 -3.21 9.59 4.94
CA ASN A 49 -3.53 10.99 5.19
C ASN A 49 -2.33 11.66 5.86
N SER A 50 -1.48 12.29 5.06
CA SER A 50 -0.27 12.95 5.55
C SER A 50 -0.56 14.19 6.41
N THR A 51 -1.70 14.85 6.21
CA THR A 51 -2.11 16.01 7.02
C THR A 51 -2.52 15.62 8.44
N GLU A 52 -3.15 14.46 8.61
CA GLU A 52 -3.60 13.94 9.91
C GLU A 52 -2.68 12.86 10.48
N ASN A 53 -1.61 12.51 9.75
CA ASN A 53 -0.69 11.41 10.05
C ASN A 53 -1.42 10.08 10.32
N GLN A 54 -2.44 9.79 9.51
CA GLN A 54 -3.26 8.59 9.63
C GLN A 54 -3.03 7.63 8.46
N THR A 55 -3.18 6.34 8.73
CA THR A 55 -3.12 5.27 7.73
C THR A 55 -4.40 4.44 7.84
N ASN A 56 -5.22 4.48 6.79
CA ASN A 56 -6.51 3.81 6.76
C ASN A 56 -6.46 2.61 5.82
N LYS A 57 -6.83 1.43 6.31
CA LYS A 57 -6.98 0.25 5.45
C LYS A 57 -8.30 0.38 4.66
N ILE A 58 -8.22 0.26 3.35
CA ILE A 58 -9.38 0.31 2.44
C ILE A 58 -9.46 -0.97 1.62
N ASN A 59 -10.67 -1.31 1.15
CA ASN A 59 -10.90 -2.54 0.39
C ASN A 59 -10.66 -2.38 -1.12
N GLN A 60 -10.73 -1.15 -1.62
CA GLN A 60 -10.57 -0.82 -3.03
C GLN A 60 -10.07 0.62 -3.17
N PHE A 61 -9.40 0.92 -4.29
CA PHE A 61 -9.06 2.30 -4.64
C PHE A 61 -10.33 3.12 -4.90
N PRO A 62 -10.30 4.44 -4.66
CA PRO A 62 -11.41 5.30 -5.04
C PRO A 62 -11.64 5.25 -6.55
N ALA A 63 -12.91 5.38 -6.96
CA ALA A 63 -13.24 5.53 -8.36
C ALA A 63 -12.63 6.83 -8.90
N TYR A 64 -12.10 6.77 -10.12
CA TYR A 64 -11.74 7.97 -10.86
C TYR A 64 -13.03 8.59 -11.39
N LEU A 65 -13.47 9.69 -10.78
CA LEU A 65 -14.60 10.52 -11.23
C LEU A 65 -14.09 11.65 -12.13
#